data_AF-A0A3L8BHF7-F1
#
_entry.id   AF-A0A3L8BHF7-F1
#
_cell.length_a   1.000
_cell.length_b   1.000
_cell.length_c   1.000
_cell.angle_alpha   90.00
_cell.angle_beta   90.00
_cell.angle_gamma   90.00
#
_symmetry.space_group_name_H-M   'P 1'
#
loop_
_entity.id
_entity.type
_entity.pdbx_description
1 polymer ?
#
loop_
_entity_poly.entity_id
_entity_poly.type
_entity_poly.pdbx_seq_one_letter_code
_entity_poly.pdbx_strand_id
1 'polypeptide(L)' 'MDIVAKKNWAYCVYDSGDGYIISIPFGHSFVDFSRAFKLNLDSMDEEYLTKKAEDIKNNYENYKQFEVPDPYREL' A
#
# COMPACT_ATOMS: atom_id res chain seq x y z
N MET A 1 0.33 14.60 3.21
CA MET A 1 1.00 13.32 2.94
C MET A 1 1.60 13.43 1.57
N ASP A 2 2.89 13.19 1.45
CA ASP A 2 3.61 13.23 0.18
C ASP A 2 3.82 11.82 -0.36
N ILE A 3 3.74 11.66 -1.68
CA ILE A 3 4.05 10.38 -2.33
C ILE A 3 5.57 10.27 -2.43
N VAL A 4 6.13 9.25 -1.76
CA VAL A 4 7.58 9.01 -1.71
C VAL A 4 8.03 7.88 -2.65
N ALA A 5 7.13 6.98 -3.01
CA ALA A 5 7.38 5.95 -4.03
C ALA A 5 6.07 5.52 -4.70
N LYS A 6 6.13 5.19 -5.99
CA LYS A 6 4.95 4.71 -6.73
C LYS A 6 5.37 3.77 -7.85
N LYS A 7 4.60 2.71 -8.03
CA LYS A 7 4.65 1.83 -9.20
C LYS A 7 3.24 1.58 -9.69
N ASN A 8 2.97 1.98 -10.92
CA ASN A 8 1.64 1.85 -11.54
C ASN A 8 1.14 0.41 -11.40
N TRP A 9 -0.13 0.25 -11.02
CA TRP A 9 -0.80 -1.04 -10.82
C TRP A 9 -0.22 -1.96 -9.72
N ALA A 10 0.78 -1.50 -8.97
CA ALA A 10 1.40 -2.29 -7.89
C ALA A 10 1.23 -1.63 -6.52
N TYR A 11 1.63 -0.35 -6.36
CA TYR A 11 1.51 0.37 -5.09
C TYR A 11 1.70 1.88 -5.23
N CYS A 12 1.27 2.61 -4.20
CA CYS A 12 1.64 4.00 -3.90
C CYS A 12 2.04 4.09 -2.43
N VAL A 13 3.21 4.66 -2.12
CA VAL A 13 3.69 4.84 -0.74
C VAL A 13 3.65 6.32 -0.39
N TYR A 14 3.04 6.61 0.76
CA TYR A 14 2.94 7.93 1.34
C TYR A 14 3.77 8.03 2.60
N ASP A 15 4.42 9.17 2.80
CA ASP A 15 4.97 9.54 4.09
C ASP A 15 3.87 10.16 4.97
N SER A 16 3.66 9.57 6.14
CA SER A 16 2.68 10.02 7.14
C SER A 16 3.31 10.78 8.31
N GLY A 17 4.63 10.95 8.33
CA GLY A 17 5.41 11.62 9.38
C GLY A 17 5.80 10.72 10.56
N ASP A 18 4.98 9.73 10.89
CA ASP A 18 5.23 8.73 11.94
C ASP A 18 5.35 7.30 11.38
N GLY A 19 5.58 7.18 10.07
CA GLY A 19 5.71 5.93 9.34
C GLY A 19 5.23 6.06 7.90
N TYR A 20 5.03 4.93 7.24
CA TYR A 20 4.61 4.89 5.84
C TYR A 20 3.21 4.29 5.70
N ILE A 21 2.47 4.80 4.73
CA ILE A 21 1.22 4.19 4.27
C ILE A 21 1.46 3.64 2.87
N ILE A 22 1.26 2.34 2.68
CA ILE A 22 1.31 1.72 1.36
C ILE A 22 -0.12 1.42 0.90
N SER A 23 -0.56 2.08 -0.18
CA SER A 23 -1.82 1.80 -0.88
C SER A 23 -1.55 0.82 -2.03
N ILE A 24 -2.34 -0.26 -2.07
CA ILE A 24 -2.16 -1.39 -2.97
C ILE A 24 -3.48 -1.64 -3.69
N PRO A 25 -3.49 -1.75 -5.03
CA PRO A 25 -4.68 -2.15 -5.78
C PRO A 25 -4.94 -3.64 -5.57
N PHE A 26 -6.15 -3.96 -5.08
CA PHE A 26 -6.70 -5.30 -5.02
C PHE A 26 -7.70 -5.45 -6.18
N GLY A 27 -7.39 -6.34 -7.12
CA GLY A 27 -8.26 -6.66 -8.25
C GLY A 27 -8.75 -8.09 -8.13
N HIS A 28 -10.06 -8.29 -7.98
CA HIS A 28 -10.66 -9.63 -8.05
C HIS A 28 -12.02 -9.67 -8.77
N SER A 29 -12.36 -8.65 -9.57
CA SER A 29 -13.53 -8.59 -10.47
C SER A 29 -13.62 -7.24 -11.20
N PHE A 30 -14.77 -6.96 -11.84
CA PHE A 30 -15.18 -5.75 -12.58
C PHE A 30 -14.95 -4.36 -11.90
N VAL A 31 -14.41 -4.31 -10.69
CA VAL A 31 -14.11 -3.07 -9.97
C VAL A 31 -12.72 -3.16 -9.34
N ASP A 32 -11.85 -2.24 -9.72
CA ASP A 32 -10.58 -2.04 -9.04
C ASP A 32 -10.82 -1.26 -7.75
N PHE A 33 -10.33 -1.77 -6.63
CA PHE A 33 -10.30 -1.03 -5.37
C PHE A 33 -8.88 -1.09 -4.78
N SER A 34 -8.49 -0.03 -4.09
CA SER A 34 -7.25 -0.02 -3.31
C SER A 34 -7.53 -0.26 -1.83
N ARG A 35 -6.54 -0.82 -1.15
CA ARG A 35 -6.47 -0.89 0.31
C ARG A 35 -5.15 -0.28 0.75
N ALA A 36 -5.17 0.47 1.84
CA ALA A 36 -4.01 1.15 2.38
C ALA A 36 -3.61 0.56 3.73
N PHE A 37 -2.31 0.44 3.98
CA PHE A 37 -1.78 -0.17 5.20
C PHE A 37 -0.71 0.72 5.79
N LYS A 38 -0.79 1.00 7.10
CA LYS A 38 0.25 1.74 7.82
C LYS A 38 1.29 0.78 8.37
N LEU A 39 2.50 0.84 7.83
CA LEU A 39 3.57 -0.12 8.12
C LEU A 39 4.92 0.59 8.27
N ASN A 40 5.80 -0.01 9.06
CA ASN A 40 7.22 0.28 8.97
C ASN A 40 7.79 -0.45 7.75
N LEU A 41 8.39 0.33 6.84
CA LEU A 41 9.01 -0.19 5.63
C LEU A 41 10.53 -0.09 5.80
N ASP A 42 11.22 -1.22 5.60
CA ASP A 42 12.66 -1.32 5.85
C ASP A 42 13.50 -0.71 4.72
N SER A 43 12.90 -0.57 3.53
CA SER A 43 13.52 0.05 2.36
C SER A 43 12.46 0.73 1.49
N MET A 44 12.90 1.73 0.72
CA MET A 44 12.11 2.43 -0.32
C MET A 44 12.45 1.93 -1.75
N ASP A 45 13.28 0.91 -1.88
CA ASP A 45 13.70 0.38 -3.18
C ASP A 45 12.53 -0.33 -3.88
N GLU A 46 12.45 -0.18 -5.20
CA GLU A 46 11.35 -0.73 -6.00
C GLU A 46 11.17 -2.25 -5.82
N GLU A 47 12.28 -3.01 -5.76
CA GLU A 47 12.23 -4.46 -5.58
C GLU A 47 11.60 -4.85 -4.24
N TYR A 48 12.02 -4.19 -3.15
CA TYR A 48 11.48 -4.44 -1.81
C TYR A 48 9.99 -4.08 -1.76
N LEU A 49 9.62 -2.89 -2.24
CA LEU A 49 8.23 -2.43 -2.21
C LEU A 49 7.31 -3.29 -3.07
N THR A 50 7.79 -3.76 -4.22
CA THR A 50 7.05 -4.70 -5.07
C THR A 50 6.79 -6.02 -4.32
N LYS A 51 7.84 -6.62 -3.75
CA LYS A 51 7.70 -7.86 -2.96
C LYS A 51 6.80 -7.68 -1.75
N LYS A 52 6.89 -6.53 -1.06
CA LYS A 52 6.05 -6.22 0.10
C LYS A 52 4.59 -6.07 -0.30
N ALA A 53 4.29 -5.40 -1.41
CA ALA A 53 2.93 -5.28 -1.92
C ALA A 53 2.32 -6.63 -2.31
N GLU A 54 3.09 -7.51 -2.96
CA GLU A 54 2.67 -8.87 -3.29
C GLU A 54 2.45 -9.72 -2.03
N ASP A 55 3.34 -9.62 -1.04
CA ASP A 55 3.19 -10.30 0.24
C ASP A 55 1.91 -9.88 0.96
N ILE A 56 1.60 -8.58 1.00
CA ILE A 56 0.37 -8.06 1.61
C ILE A 56 -0.87 -8.60 0.87
N LYS A 57 -0.85 -8.68 -0.46
CA LYS A 57 -1.97 -9.27 -1.23
C LYS A 57 -2.18 -10.75 -0.89
N ASN A 58 -1.09 -11.51 -0.88
CA ASN A 58 -1.12 -12.97 -0.67
C ASN A 58 -1.44 -13.35 0.78
N ASN A 59 -1.09 -12.48 1.74
CA ASN A 59 -1.24 -12.72 3.17
C ASN A 59 -2.16 -11.68 3.84
N TYR A 60 -3.18 -11.20 3.13
CA TYR A 60 -4.04 -10.09 3.54
C TYR A 60 -4.56 -10.20 4.98
N GLU A 61 -5.03 -11.37 5.41
CA GLU A 61 -5.58 -11.55 6.76
C GLU A 61 -4.57 -11.22 7.87
N ASN A 62 -3.26 -11.43 7.63
CA ASN A 62 -2.21 -11.07 8.58
C ASN A 62 -1.99 -9.55 8.67
N TYR A 63 -2.30 -8.85 7.58
CA TYR A 63 -2.07 -7.41 7.41
C TYR A 63 -3.30 -6.55 7.68
N LYS A 64 -4.50 -7.13 7.70
CA LYS A 64 -5.78 -6.44 7.88
C LYS A 64 -5.84 -5.55 9.13
N GLN A 65 -5.15 -5.92 10.21
CA GLN A 65 -5.06 -5.12 11.43
C GLN A 65 -4.32 -3.78 11.26
N PHE A 66 -3.51 -3.65 10.22
CA PHE A 66 -2.76 -2.45 9.87
C PHE A 66 -3.45 -1.63 8.77
N GLU A 67 -4.62 -2.06 8.32
CA GLU A 67 -5.38 -1.35 7.29
C GLU A 67 -5.86 0.01 7.82
N VAL A 68 -5.69 1.04 7.00
CA VAL A 68 -6.09 2.41 7.27
C VAL A 68 -6.92 2.93 6.09
N PRO A 69 -7.75 3.98 6.28
CA PRO A 69 -8.41 4.64 5.16
C PRO A 69 -7.40 5.04 4.08
N ASP A 70 -7.71 4.77 2.81
CA ASP A 70 -6.84 5.15 1.71
C ASP A 70 -6.73 6.68 1.65
N PRO A 71 -5.51 7.26 1.77
CA PRO A 71 -5.31 8.70 1.79
C PRO A 71 -5.84 9.44 0.56
N TYR A 72 -6.08 8.75 -0.56
CA TYR A 72 -6.56 9.35 -1.81
C TYR A 72 -8.05 9.11 -2.09
N ARG A 73 -8.81 8.53 -1.16
CA ARG A 73 -10.24 8.23 -1.35
C ARG A 73 -11.19 9.42 -1.14
N GLU A 74 -10.67 10.63 -0.94
CA GLU A 74 -11.45 11.87 -0.81
C GLU A 74 -11.29 12.78 -2.04
N LEU A 75 -11.75 12.31 -3.21
CA LEU A 75 -12.10 13.16 -4.36
C LEU A 75 -13.42 12.69 -4.97
#